data_AF-A0A2S3R8E7-F1
#
_entry.id   AF-A0A2S3R8E7-F1
#
_cell.length_a   1.000
_cell.length_b   1.000
_cell.length_c   1.000
_cell.angle_alpha   90.00
_cell.angle_beta   90.00
_cell.angle_gamma   90.00
#
_symmetry.space_group_name_H-M   'P 1'
#
loop_
_entity.id
_entity.type
_entity.pdbx_description
1 polymer ?
#
loop_
_entity_poly.entity_id
_entity_poly.type
_entity_poly.pdbx_seq_one_letter_code
_entity_poly.pdbx_strand_id
1 'polypeptide(L)' 'APGVTLDVIGYDEQILVPGKLGADSTLTFKRPDGEFYVLFDAGPGHVVEIDHADIAAP' A
#
# COMPACT_ATOMS: atom_id res chain seq x y z
N ALA A 1 1.91 4.17 14.64
CA ALA A 1 1.43 3.39 15.82
C ALA A 1 1.92 1.95 15.69
N PRO A 2 2.00 1.15 16.77
CA PRO A 2 2.13 -0.30 16.64
C PRO A 2 0.97 -0.81 15.75
N GLY A 3 1.28 -1.41 14.60
CA GLY A 3 0.26 -1.96 13.70
C GLY A 3 -0.13 -1.10 12.48
N VAL A 4 0.64 -0.08 12.10
CA VAL A 4 0.43 0.57 10.78
C VAL A 4 0.89 -0.39 9.68
N THR A 5 0.03 -0.64 8.70
CA THR A 5 0.37 -1.43 7.50
C THR A 5 0.33 -0.56 6.25
N LEU A 6 1.14 -0.94 5.26
CA LEU A 6 1.10 -0.35 3.93
C LEU A 6 1.15 -1.49 2.92
N ASP A 7 0.00 -2.02 2.53
CA ASP A 7 -0.06 -3.19 1.66
C ASP A 7 -0.37 -2.79 0.21
N VAL A 8 0.19 -3.53 -0.73
CA VAL A 8 -0.13 -3.40 -2.16
C VAL A 8 -1.03 -4.57 -2.52
N ILE A 9 -2.27 -4.27 -2.93
CA ILE A 9 -3.35 -5.25 -3.06
C ILE A 9 -3.92 -5.18 -4.48
N GLY A 10 -4.11 -6.35 -5.10
CA GLY A 10 -4.79 -6.46 -6.38
C GLY A 10 -6.29 -6.21 -6.24
N TYR A 11 -6.98 -5.93 -7.36
CA TYR A 11 -8.45 -5.74 -7.33
C TYR A 11 -9.23 -7.02 -7.06
N ASP A 12 -8.56 -8.17 -7.07
CA ASP A 12 -9.05 -9.46 -6.59
C ASP A 12 -8.83 -9.68 -5.08
N GLU A 13 -8.46 -8.62 -4.34
CA GLU A 13 -8.15 -8.62 -2.91
C GLU A 13 -6.89 -9.43 -2.53
N GLN A 14 -6.11 -9.89 -3.52
CA GLN A 14 -4.85 -10.58 -3.25
C GLN A 14 -3.78 -9.58 -2.78
N ILE A 15 -3.14 -9.86 -1.64
CA ILE A 15 -1.94 -9.12 -1.21
C ILE A 15 -0.79 -9.46 -2.18
N LEU A 16 -0.37 -8.48 -2.97
CA LEU A 16 0.73 -8.60 -3.92
C LEU A 16 2.07 -8.29 -3.25
N VAL A 17 2.08 -7.27 -2.39
CA VAL A 17 3.25 -6.91 -1.57
C VAL A 17 2.77 -6.58 -0.15
N PRO A 18 3.08 -7.42 0.85
CA PRO A 18 2.85 -7.05 2.24
C PRO A 18 3.89 -5.98 2.62
N GLY A 19 3.45 -4.85 3.18
CA GLY A 19 4.37 -3.77 3.48
C GLY A 19 4.40 -3.37 4.95
N LYS A 20 5.64 -3.21 5.42
CA LYS A 20 5.97 -2.63 6.71
C LYS A 20 6.78 -1.37 6.45
N LEU A 21 6.35 -0.26 7.03
CA LEU A 21 7.06 1.00 6.93
C LEU A 21 8.47 0.91 7.55
N GLY A 22 9.44 1.51 6.86
CA GLY A 22 10.78 1.72 7.37
C GLY A 22 10.83 2.74 8.52
N ALA A 23 12.02 2.96 9.07
CA ALA A 23 12.25 3.94 10.14
C ALA A 23 11.93 5.39 9.72
N ASP A 24 11.96 5.66 8.43
CA ASP A 24 11.63 6.93 7.78
C ASP A 24 10.17 7.00 7.31
N SER A 25 9.34 6.01 7.67
CA SER A 25 7.95 5.90 7.22
C SER A 25 7.79 5.76 5.70
N THR A 26 8.76 5.14 5.01
CA THR A 26 8.67 4.83 3.58
C THR A 26 8.52 3.32 3.33
N LEU A 27 7.94 2.97 2.18
CA LEU A 27 8.02 1.63 1.58
C LEU A 27 8.45 1.79 0.13
N THR A 28 9.49 1.07 -0.29
CA THR A 28 9.85 0.93 -1.70
C THR A 28 9.56 -0.50 -2.13
N PHE A 29 8.82 -0.66 -3.22
CA PHE A 29 8.51 -1.96 -3.80
C PHE A 29 8.61 -1.88 -5.32
N LYS A 30 8.85 -3.04 -5.96
CA LYS A 30 8.74 -3.13 -7.42
C LYS A 30 7.26 -3.00 -7.78
N ARG A 31 6.92 -2.06 -8.67
CA ARG A 31 5.55 -1.91 -9.16
C ARG A 31 5.05 -3.26 -9.70
N PRO A 32 3.92 -3.80 -9.18
CA PRO A 32 3.32 -5.02 -9.73
C PRO A 32 2.91 -4.83 -11.19
N ASP A 33 2.87 -5.95 -11.91
CA ASP A 33 2.24 -5.99 -13.22
C ASP A 33 0.71 -6.04 -13.00
N GLY A 34 -0.04 -5.21 -13.73
CA GLY A 34 -1.51 -5.13 -13.60
C GLY A 34 -2.00 -4.00 -12.69
N GLU A 35 -3.31 -4.02 -12.41
CA GLU A 35 -4.02 -3.02 -11.60
C GLU A 35 -3.94 -3.40 -10.12
N PHE A 36 -3.77 -2.40 -9.27
CA PHE A 36 -3.65 -2.58 -7.82
C PHE A 36 -4.04 -1.28 -7.11
N TYR A 37 -4.16 -1.34 -5.79
CA TYR A 37 -4.21 -0.17 -4.94
C TYR A 37 -3.26 -0.36 -3.75
N VAL A 38 -2.88 0.75 -3.14
CA VAL A 38 -2.10 0.77 -1.91
C VAL A 38 -3.03 1.07 -0.75
N LEU A 39 -3.08 0.16 0.22
CA LEU A 39 -3.82 0.30 1.47
C LEU A 39 -2.87 0.80 2.56
N PHE A 40 -3.11 2.00 3.07
CA PHE A 40 -2.50 2.50 4.30
C PHE A 40 -3.52 2.42 5.44
N ASP A 41 -3.28 1.54 6.40
CA ASP A 41 -4.15 1.36 7.57
C ASP A 41 -3.38 1.72 8.84
N ALA A 42 -3.82 2.80 9.50
CA ALA A 42 -3.30 3.23 10.79
C ALA A 42 -4.28 2.93 11.96
N GLY A 43 -5.35 2.18 11.70
CA GLY A 43 -6.42 1.80 12.62
C GLY A 43 -7.77 2.44 12.28
N PRO A 44 -8.81 2.17 13.09
CA PRO A 44 -10.18 2.63 12.84
C PRO A 44 -10.27 4.13 12.54
N GLY A 45 -10.94 4.48 11.44
CA GLY A 45 -11.11 5.86 10.98
C GLY A 45 -9.90 6.46 10.25
N HIS A 46 -8.81 5.71 10.09
CA HIS A 46 -7.56 6.17 9.45
C HIS A 46 -7.09 5.15 8.41
N VAL A 47 -7.98 4.85 7.46
CA VAL A 47 -7.71 3.99 6.30
C VAL A 47 -7.69 4.86 5.05
N VAL A 48 -6.64 4.69 4.24
CA VAL A 48 -6.49 5.37 2.96
C VAL A 48 -6.19 4.33 1.89
N GLU A 49 -6.92 4.42 0.78
CA GLU A 49 -6.68 3.63 -0.42
C GLU A 49 -6.19 4.57 -1.52
N ILE A 50 -5.14 4.16 -2.22
CA ILE A 50 -4.56 4.91 -3.35
C ILE A 50 -4.57 4.00 -4.57
N ASP A 51 -5.34 4.38 -5.59
CA ASP A 51 -5.45 3.67 -6.86
C ASP A 51 -4.11 3.74 -7.62
N HIS A 52 -3.72 2.66 -8.31
CA HIS A 52 -2.50 2.66 -9.11
C HIS A 52 -2.44 3.75 -10.19
N ALA A 53 -3.60 4.22 -10.68
CA ALA A 53 -3.72 5.29 -11.67
C ALA A 53 -3.32 6.67 -11.09
N ASP A 54 -3.46 6.86 -9.78
CA ASP A 54 -3.07 8.09 -9.07
C ASP A 54 -1.59 8.08 -8.65
N ILE A 55 -0.92 6.94 -8.77
CA ILE A 55 0.52 6.80 -8.48
C ILE A 55 1.32 7.18 -9.73
N ALA A 56 1.93 8.37 -9.69
CA ALA A 56 2.80 8.85 -10.75
C ALA A 56 3.98 7.90 -10.99
N ALA A 57 4.41 7.78 -12.25
CA ALA A 57 5.68 7.14 -12.56
C ALA A 57 6.84 7.91 -11.90
N PRO A 58 7.88 7.21 -11.41
CA PRO A 58 9.03 7.85 -10.77
C PRO A 58 9.78 8.81 -11.70
#